data_AF-A0A9P6TJS6-F1
#
_entry.id   AF-A0A9P6TJS6-F1
#
_cell.length_a   1.000
_cell.length_b   1.000
_cell.length_c   1.000
_cell.angle_alpha   90.00
_cell.angle_beta   90.00
_cell.angle_gamma   90.00
#
_symmetry.space_group_name_H-M   'P 1'
#
loop_
_entity.id
_entity.type
_entity.pdbx_description
1 polymer ?
#
loop_
_entity_poly.entity_id
_entity_poly.type
_entity_poly.pdbx_seq_one_letter_code
_entity_poly.pdbx_strand_id
1 'polypeptide(L)'
;MMIGNDDDYSIQVISLGTGLKCLPYSKLCKTGELVNDSHAEVIARRGFIKYALEQAEKAGRGDPTDFCMVEGRLKPRPYDTFHMYISQSPCK
;
A
#
# COMPACT_ATOMS: atom_id res chain seq x y z
N MET A 1 -22.14 -16.48 -18.16
CA MET A 1 -21.78 -17.90 -18.04
C MET A 1 -20.36 -18.03 -18.58
N MET A 2 -19.36 -18.16 -17.71
CA MET A 2 -17.98 -18.46 -18.07
C MET A 2 -17.52 -19.60 -17.16
N ILE A 3 -16.88 -20.58 -17.79
CA ILE A 3 -16.46 -21.87 -17.26
C ILE A 3 -15.35 -21.66 -16.22
N GLY A 4 -15.49 -22.29 -15.05
CA GLY A 4 -14.50 -22.23 -13.98
C GLY A 4 -13.18 -22.89 -14.40
N ASN A 5 -12.08 -22.17 -14.21
CA ASN A 5 -10.72 -22.68 -14.24
C ASN A 5 -10.17 -22.55 -12.82
N ASP A 6 -9.57 -23.61 -12.29
CA ASP A 6 -9.04 -23.70 -10.92
C ASP A 6 -7.75 -22.86 -10.67
N ASP A 7 -7.44 -21.87 -11.53
CA ASP A 7 -6.24 -21.02 -11.48
C ASP A 7 -6.56 -19.52 -11.70
N ASP A 8 -7.62 -18.99 -11.08
CA ASP A 8 -7.98 -17.57 -11.20
C ASP A 8 -7.15 -16.68 -10.26
N TYR A 9 -5.88 -16.44 -10.61
CA TYR A 9 -5.06 -15.44 -9.90
C TYR A 9 -5.31 -14.03 -10.47
N SER A 10 -5.92 -13.17 -9.66
CA SER A 10 -6.18 -11.77 -10.01
C SER A 10 -5.07 -10.85 -9.47
N ILE A 11 -4.54 -9.95 -10.30
CA ILE A 11 -3.58 -8.93 -9.88
C ILE A 11 -4.28 -7.58 -9.75
N GLN A 12 -4.07 -6.91 -8.62
CA GLN A 12 -4.53 -5.55 -8.39
C GLN A 12 -3.35 -4.63 -8.04
N VAL A 13 -3.25 -3.48 -8.70
CA VAL A 13 -2.30 -2.43 -8.33
C VAL A 13 -2.89 -1.61 -7.18
N ILE A 14 -2.25 -1.67 -6.02
CA ILE A 14 -2.70 -0.95 -4.82
C ILE A 14 -2.14 0.47 -4.78
N SER A 15 -0.87 0.64 -5.14
CA SER A 15 -0.19 1.93 -5.11
C SER A 15 0.90 1.98 -6.16
N LEU A 16 1.07 3.18 -6.74
CA LEU A 16 2.13 3.51 -7.67
C LEU A 16 2.84 4.76 -7.15
N GLY A 17 4.18 4.72 -7.12
CA GLY A 17 5.03 5.85 -6.76
C GLY A 17 6.09 6.09 -7.82
N THR A 18 6.46 7.36 -8.01
CA THR A 18 7.61 7.77 -8.81
C THR A 18 8.42 8.81 -8.05
N GLY A 19 9.72 8.88 -8.31
CA GLY A 19 10.60 9.87 -7.73
C GLY A 19 11.97 9.31 -7.36
N LEU A 20 12.95 10.22 -7.28
CA LEU A 20 14.37 9.94 -7.04
C LEU A 20 15.01 11.04 -6.16
N LYS A 21 14.18 11.82 -5.46
CA LYS A 21 14.63 12.98 -4.69
C LYS A 21 14.05 12.97 -3.29
N CYS A 22 14.82 13.50 -2.36
CA CYS A 22 14.41 13.75 -0.98
C CYS A 22 14.35 15.26 -0.71
N LEU A 23 13.57 15.63 0.29
CA LEU A 23 13.49 16.99 0.80
C LEU A 23 14.85 17.36 1.42
N PRO A 24 15.42 18.54 1.11
CA PRO A 24 16.66 18.97 1.74
C PRO A 24 16.44 19.24 3.23
N TYR A 25 17.46 19.00 4.04
CA TYR A 25 17.41 19.18 5.51
C TYR A 25 16.90 20.57 5.92
N SER A 26 17.27 21.62 5.18
CA SER A 26 16.84 23.00 5.44
C SER A 26 15.32 23.23 5.33
N LYS A 27 14.59 22.28 4.73
CA LYS A 27 13.14 22.32 4.57
C LYS A 27 12.41 21.32 5.45
N LEU A 28 13.09 20.66 6.41
CA LEU A 28 12.42 19.75 7.34
C LEU A 28 11.32 20.47 8.12
N CYS A 29 10.14 19.86 8.13
CA CYS A 29 8.99 20.39 8.84
C CYS A 29 8.72 19.59 10.12
N LYS A 30 8.54 20.27 11.26
CA LYS A 30 8.26 19.63 12.56
C LYS A 30 6.80 19.22 12.74
N THR A 31 5.89 19.76 11.93
CA THR A 31 4.44 19.50 12.00
C THR A 31 4.02 18.27 11.19
N GLY A 32 4.92 17.68 10.40
CA GLY A 32 4.63 16.48 9.58
C GLY A 32 3.90 16.77 8.27
N GLU A 33 3.85 18.03 7.83
CA GLU A 33 3.12 18.45 6.62
C GLU A 33 3.89 18.19 5.31
N LEU A 34 5.20 17.95 5.38
CA LEU A 34 6.05 17.73 4.22
C LEU A 34 6.53 16.28 4.12
N VAL A 35 6.67 15.79 2.89
CA VAL A 35 7.25 14.48 2.61
C VAL A 35 8.77 14.61 2.55
N ASN A 36 9.46 13.95 3.47
CA ASN A 36 10.91 14.01 3.57
C ASN A 36 11.61 13.19 2.48
N ASP A 37 11.03 12.05 2.11
CA ASP A 37 11.59 11.12 1.15
C ASP A 37 10.53 10.80 0.10
N SER A 38 10.79 11.26 -1.12
CA SER A 38 9.91 11.10 -2.27
C SER A 38 10.49 10.12 -3.29
N HIS A 39 11.37 9.21 -2.87
CA HIS A 39 11.74 8.07 -3.69
C HIS A 39 10.50 7.23 -4.04
N ALA A 40 10.50 6.66 -5.24
CA ALA A 40 9.36 5.91 -5.79
C ALA A 40 8.88 4.81 -4.82
N GLU A 41 9.81 4.05 -4.25
CA GLU A 41 9.54 2.98 -3.30
C GLU A 41 8.91 3.48 -1.98
N VAL A 42 9.32 4.66 -1.52
CA VAL A 42 8.80 5.26 -0.29
C VAL A 42 7.38 5.77 -0.52
N ILE A 43 7.13 6.43 -1.66
CA ILE A 43 5.78 6.89 -2.04
C ILE A 43 4.83 5.70 -2.22
N ALA A 44 5.25 4.65 -2.93
CA ALA A 44 4.45 3.43 -3.10
C ALA A 44 4.10 2.79 -1.74
N ARG A 45 5.07 2.72 -0.82
CA ARG A 45 4.83 2.21 0.55
C ARG A 45 3.83 3.09 1.33
N ARG A 46 3.96 4.43 1.23
CA ARG A 46 3.02 5.36 1.89
C ARG A 46 1.61 5.21 1.34
N GLY A 47 1.46 5.03 0.03
CA GLY A 47 0.17 4.76 -0.60
C GLY A 47 -0.43 3.42 -0.16
N PHE A 48 0.39 2.37 -0.02
CA PHE A 48 -0.06 1.10 0.57
C PHE A 48 -0.59 1.25 2.00
N ILE A 49 0.10 2.03 2.85
CA ILE A 49 -0.36 2.31 4.23
C ILE A 49 -1.71 3.04 4.21
N LYS A 50 -1.88 4.05 3.34
CA LYS A 50 -3.16 4.75 3.17
C LYS A 50 -4.28 3.79 2.79
N TYR A 51 -4.03 2.92 1.82
CA TYR A 51 -4.98 1.88 1.42
C TYR A 51 -5.34 0.95 2.58
N ALA A 52 -4.38 0.47 3.37
CA ALA A 52 -4.67 -0.39 4.53
C ALA A 52 -5.55 0.32 5.58
N LEU A 53 -5.34 1.62 5.81
CA LEU A 53 -6.19 2.43 6.70
C LEU A 53 -7.61 2.58 6.13
N GLU A 54 -7.76 2.85 4.84
CA GLU A 54 -9.08 2.91 4.17
C GLU A 54 -9.82 1.56 4.27
N GLN A 55 -9.10 0.45 4.19
CA GLN A 55 -9.64 -0.90 4.38
C GLN A 55 -10.08 -1.16 5.84
N ALA A 56 -9.33 -0.65 6.82
CA ALA A 56 -9.74 -0.70 8.22
C ALA A 56 -11.02 0.12 8.49
N GLU A 57 -11.14 1.32 7.90
CA GLU A 57 -12.35 2.14 8.01
C GLU A 57 -13.56 1.45 7.38
N LYS A 58 -13.39 0.85 6.18
CA LYS A 58 -14.42 0.03 5.54
C LYS A 58 -14.86 -1.12 6.44
N ALA A 59 -13.90 -1.86 7.01
CA ALA A 59 -14.19 -2.95 7.94
C ALA A 59 -14.98 -2.47 9.16
N GLY A 60 -14.66 -1.29 9.71
CA GLY A 60 -15.38 -0.69 10.84
C GLY A 60 -16.82 -0.28 10.51
N ARG A 61 -17.13 0.03 9.24
CA ARG A 61 -18.48 0.32 8.76
C ARG A 61 -19.27 -0.93 8.34
N GLY A 62 -18.61 -2.09 8.25
CA GLY A 62 -19.19 -3.31 7.68
C GLY A 62 -19.20 -3.33 6.16
N ASP A 63 -18.45 -2.43 5.51
CA ASP A 63 -18.29 -2.43 4.05
C ASP A 63 -17.35 -3.58 3.61
N PRO A 64 -17.49 -4.08 2.36
CA PRO A 64 -16.53 -5.02 1.79
C PRO A 64 -15.10 -4.47 1.82
N THR A 65 -14.16 -5.30 2.29
CA THR A 65 -12.75 -4.96 2.45
C THR A 65 -11.84 -6.09 1.99
N ASP A 66 -10.68 -5.75 1.41
CA ASP A 66 -9.66 -6.70 0.93
C ASP A 66 -8.81 -7.28 2.08
N PHE A 67 -9.19 -7.04 3.33
CA PHE A 67 -8.53 -7.55 4.54
C PHE A 67 -9.52 -8.31 5.43
N CYS A 68 -9.00 -9.10 6.36
CA CYS A 68 -9.75 -9.73 7.43
C CYS A 68 -9.53 -9.00 8.76
N MET A 69 -10.58 -8.85 9.56
CA MET A 69 -10.45 -8.45 10.96
C MET A 69 -10.30 -9.69 11.84
N VAL A 70 -9.16 -9.82 12.52
CA VAL A 70 -8.86 -10.92 13.44
C VAL A 70 -8.42 -10.33 14.76
N GLU A 71 -9.18 -10.58 15.83
CA GLU A 71 -8.89 -10.08 17.19
C GLU A 71 -8.71 -8.55 17.23
N GLY A 72 -9.55 -7.81 16.51
CA GLY A 72 -9.48 -6.35 16.43
C GLY A 72 -8.32 -5.81 15.61
N ARG A 73 -7.58 -6.66 14.90
CA ARG A 73 -6.47 -6.25 14.01
C ARG A 73 -6.79 -6.58 12.56
N LEU A 74 -6.40 -5.66 11.67
CA LEU A 74 -6.45 -5.89 10.24
C LEU A 74 -5.34 -6.88 9.84
N LYS A 75 -5.71 -7.95 9.14
CA LYS A 75 -4.79 -8.96 8.58
C LYS A 75 -5.09 -9.15 7.09
N PRO A 76 -4.08 -9.43 6.25
CA PRO A 76 -4.32 -9.83 4.87
C PRO A 76 -5.24 -11.07 4.85
N ARG A 77 -6.07 -11.22 3.81
CA ARG A 77 -6.88 -12.42 3.66
C ARG A 77 -5.98 -13.65 3.46
N PRO A 78 -6.43 -14.86 3.84
CA PRO A 78 -5.72 -16.07 3.47
C PRO A 78 -5.48 -16.10 1.96
N TYR A 79 -4.26 -16.46 1.56
CA TYR A 79 -3.80 -16.56 0.16
C TYR A 79 -3.52 -15.24 -0.57
N ASP A 80 -3.92 -14.07 -0.03
CA ASP A 80 -3.53 -12.79 -0.61
C ASP A 80 -2.07 -12.45 -0.28
N THR A 81 -1.31 -12.05 -1.30
CA THR A 81 0.09 -11.64 -1.17
C THR A 81 0.30 -10.22 -1.69
N PHE A 82 1.20 -9.48 -1.03
CA PHE A 82 1.61 -8.15 -1.48
C PHE A 82 2.98 -8.21 -2.14
N HIS A 83 3.09 -7.63 -3.32
CA HIS A 83 4.32 -7.57 -4.10
C HIS A 83 4.76 -6.12 -4.26
N MET A 84 6.02 -5.84 -3.93
CA MET A 84 6.62 -4.54 -4.17
C MET A 84 7.53 -4.63 -5.40
N TYR A 85 7.25 -3.81 -6.41
CA TYR A 85 8.08 -3.65 -7.59
C TYR A 85 8.75 -2.28 -7.59
N ILE A 86 10.04 -2.26 -7.91
CA ILE A 86 10.84 -1.04 -8.07
C ILE A 86 11.66 -1.23 -9.35
N SER A 87 11.63 -0.24 -10.25
CA SER A 87 12.28 -0.35 -11.56
C SER A 87 13.81 -0.40 -11.50
N GLN A 88 14.41 0.01 -10.37
CA GLN A 88 15.84 -0.08 -10.08
C GLN A 88 16.04 -0.55 -8.63
N SER A 89 17.23 -1.04 -8.30
CA SER A 89 17.57 -1.38 -6.92
C SER A 89 17.41 -0.14 -6.01
N PRO A 90 16.84 -0.28 -4.80
CA PRO A 90 16.69 0.83 -3.88
C PRO A 90 18.02 1.55 -3.62
N CYS A 91 17.96 2.86 -3.45
CA CYS A 91 19.14 3.64 -3.07
C CYS A 91 19.65 3.18 -1.70
N LYS A 92 20.98 3.19 -1.49
CA LYS A 92 21.61 2.87 -0.20
C LYS A 92 21.42 3.96 0.83
#